data_AF-A0A1V3R1G8-F1
#
_entry.id   AF-A0A1V3R1G8-F1
#
_cell.length_a   1.000
_cell.length_b   1.000
_cell.length_c   1.000
_cell.angle_alpha   90.00
_cell.angle_beta   90.00
_cell.angle_gamma   90.00
#
_symmetry.space_group_name_H-M   'P 1'
#
loop_
_entity.id
_entity.type
_entity.pdbx_description
1 polymer ?
#
loop_
_entity_poly.entity_id
_entity_poly.type
_entity_poly.pdbx_seq_one_letter_code
_entity_poly.pdbx_strand_id
1 'polypeptide(L)' 'MWKYLGIIVYAYTIYDVVTSRFANSNDKLIWALIVLLLPLLGTILWFAIGRNKRL' A
#
# COMPACT_ATOMS: atom_id res chain seq x y z
N MET A 1 -21.85 -1.29 -4.10
CA MET A 1 -20.72 -2.16 -4.52
C MET A 1 -19.34 -1.51 -4.36
N TRP A 2 -19.20 -0.17 -4.32
CA TRP A 2 -17.90 0.53 -4.29
C TRP A 2 -17.07 0.43 -2.98
N LYS A 3 -17.71 0.15 -1.84
CA LYS A 3 -17.08 0.15 -0.51
C LYS A 3 -15.85 -0.75 -0.35
N TYR A 4 -15.75 -1.82 -1.15
CA TYR A 4 -14.64 -2.78 -1.07
C TYR A 4 -13.56 -2.54 -2.11
N LEU A 5 -13.73 -1.57 -3.01
CA LEU A 5 -12.82 -1.38 -4.13
C LEU A 5 -11.38 -1.16 -3.66
N GLY A 6 -11.17 -0.35 -2.63
CA GLY A 6 -9.82 -0.09 -2.11
C GLY A 6 -9.13 -1.36 -1.60
N ILE A 7 -9.85 -2.22 -0.88
CA ILE A 7 -9.32 -3.49 -0.37
C ILE A 7 -9.05 -4.47 -1.52
N ILE A 8 -9.96 -4.53 -2.50
CA ILE A 8 -9.82 -5.41 -3.68
C ILE A 8 -8.60 -5.00 -4.50
N VAL A 9 -8.44 -3.70 -4.79
CA VAL A 9 -7.28 -3.18 -5.52
C VAL A 9 -6.01 -3.46 -4.73
N TYR A 10 -5.99 -3.21 -3.43
CA TYR A 10 -4.82 -3.46 -2.59
C TYR A 10 -4.39 -4.93 -2.59
N ALA A 11 -5.34 -5.85 -2.37
CA ALA A 11 -5.09 -7.28 -2.41
C ALA A 11 -4.61 -7.74 -3.79
N TYR A 12 -5.22 -7.22 -4.86
CA TYR A 12 -4.81 -7.50 -6.23
C TYR A 12 -3.38 -7.00 -6.50
N THR A 13 -3.01 -5.81 -6.03
CA THR A 13 -1.65 -5.27 -6.19
C THR A 13 -0.61 -6.13 -5.47
N ILE A 14 -0.91 -6.63 -4.27
CA ILE A 14 -0.02 -7.57 -3.58
C ILE A 14 0.15 -8.85 -4.40
N TYR A 15 -0.96 -9.43 -4.87
CA TYR A 15 -0.94 -10.60 -5.74
C TYR A 15 -0.09 -10.37 -7.00
N ASP A 16 -0.29 -9.23 -7.67
CA ASP A 16 0.41 -8.85 -8.89
C ASP A 16 1.93 -8.72 -8.66
N VAL A 17 2.35 -8.05 -7.58
CA VAL A 17 3.79 -7.92 -7.26
C VAL A 17 4.43 -9.26 -6.91
N VAL A 18 3.73 -10.14 -6.21
CA VAL A 18 4.27 -11.46 -5.84
C VAL A 18 4.43 -12.35 -7.08
N THR A 19 3.41 -12.38 -7.94
CA THR A 19 3.35 -13.26 -9.12
C THR A 19 4.11 -12.74 -10.33
N SER A 20 4.35 -11.42 -10.40
CA SER A 20 5.06 -10.81 -11.51
C SER A 20 6.53 -11.22 -11.60
N ARG A 21 7.02 -11.28 -12.84
CA ARG A 21 8.44 -11.43 -13.14
C ARG A 21 9.06 -10.05 -13.25
N PHE A 22 10.07 -9.79 -12.43
CA PHE A 22 10.84 -8.55 -12.45
C PHE A 22 12.17 -8.82 -13.14
N ALA A 23 12.71 -7.81 -13.83
CA ALA A 23 14.00 -7.90 -14.50
C ALA A 23 15.15 -8.07 -13.48
N ASN A 24 15.01 -7.49 -12.29
CA ASN A 24 15.94 -7.61 -11.18
C ASN A 24 15.22 -8.03 -9.89
N SER A 25 15.84 -8.90 -9.09
CA SER A 25 15.33 -9.31 -7.76
C SER A 25 15.17 -8.12 -6.81
N ASN A 26 16.02 -7.10 -6.90
CA ASN A 26 15.91 -5.89 -6.09
C ASN A 26 14.64 -5.10 -6.41
N ASP A 27 14.20 -5.05 -7.68
CA ASP A 27 13.00 -4.31 -8.06
C ASP A 27 11.75 -4.93 -7.42
N LYS A 28 11.67 -6.26 -7.40
CA LYS A 28 10.58 -6.98 -6.72
C LYS A 28 10.54 -6.63 -5.24
N LEU A 29 11.70 -6.63 -4.57
CA LEU A 29 11.81 -6.33 -3.15
C LEU A 29 11.37 -4.88 -2.87
N ILE A 30 11.84 -3.92 -3.67
CA ILE A 30 11.47 -2.51 -3.54
C ILE A 30 9.96 -2.32 -3.70
N TRP A 31 9.36 -2.89 -4.74
CA TRP A 31 7.91 -2.78 -4.97
C TRP A 31 7.08 -3.47 -3.89
N ALA A 32 7.53 -4.64 -3.40
CA ALA A 32 6.87 -5.31 -2.29
C ALA A 32 6.88 -4.43 -1.02
N LEU A 33 8.02 -3.81 -0.69
CA LEU A 33 8.13 -2.89 0.44
C LEU A 33 7.23 -1.67 0.27
N ILE A 34 7.23 -1.04 -0.91
CA ILE A 34 6.36 0.11 -1.19
C ILE A 34 4.89 -0.26 -0.97
N VAL A 35 4.42 -1.34 -1.58
CA VAL A 35 3.00 -1.75 -1.48
C VAL A 35 2.61 -2.10 -0.05
N LEU A 36 3.47 -2.79 0.70
CA LEU A 36 3.18 -3.15 2.10
C LEU A 36 3.19 -1.94 3.05
N LEU A 37 4.09 -0.97 2.82
CA LEU A 37 4.28 0.16 3.73
C LEU A 37 3.40 1.37 3.39
N LEU A 38 2.87 1.48 2.17
CA LEU A 38 2.02 2.60 1.75
C LEU A 38 0.83 2.88 2.68
N PRO A 39 0.07 1.87 3.17
CA PRO A 39 -1.02 2.11 4.11
C PRO A 39 -0.54 2.70 5.44
N LEU A 40 0.68 2.35 5.87
CA LEU A 40 1.27 2.90 7.09
C LEU A 40 1.57 4.39 6.94
N LEU A 41 1.93 4.87 5.74
CA LEU A 41 2.07 6.32 5.51
C LEU A 41 0.77 7.06 5.82
N GLY A 42 -0.39 6.53 5.43
CA GLY A 42 -1.68 7.11 5.80
C GLY A 42 -1.87 7.20 7.31
N THR A 43 -1.47 6.14 8.05
CA THR A 43 -1.54 6.15 9.52
C THR A 43 -0.59 7.17 10.14
N ILE A 44 0.64 7.27 9.64
CA ILE A 44 1.63 8.24 10.10
C ILE A 44 1.13 9.66 9.85
N LEU A 45 0.63 9.95 8.65
CA LEU A 45 0.08 11.26 8.29
C LEU A 45 -1.13 11.64 9.16
N TRP A 46 -2.00 10.67 9.48
CA TRP A 46 -3.10 10.90 10.41
C TRP A 46 -2.59 11.34 11.77
N PHE A 47 -1.64 10.64 12.37
CA PHE A 47 -1.14 11.00 13.70
C PHE A 47 -0.29 12.27 13.70
N ALA A 48 0.49 12.51 12.65
CA ALA A 48 1.36 13.67 12.54
C ALA A 48 0.59 14.97 12.23
N ILE A 49 -0.43 14.91 11.37
CA ILE A 49 -1.10 16.10 10.82
C ILE A 49 -2.60 16.09 11.14
N GLY A 50 -3.28 14.97 10.92
CA GLY A 50 -4.74 14.88 10.98
C GLY A 50 -5.32 14.93 12.40
N ARG A 51 -4.65 14.31 13.37
CA ARG A 51 -5.15 14.12 14.74
C ARG A 51 -5.47 15.44 15.44
N ASN A 52 -4.66 16.47 15.23
CA ASN A 52 -4.84 17.79 15.84
C ASN A 52 -5.99 18.60 15.21
N LYS A 53 -6.56 18.13 14.09
CA LYS A 53 -7.68 18.76 13.38
C LYS A 53 -9.02 18.07 13.64
N ARG A 54 -9.04 17.06 14.51
CA ARG A 54 -10.25 16.33 14.89
C ARG A 54 -11.10 17.22 15.81
N LEU A 55 -12.39 17.34 15.51
CA LEU A 55 -13.41 17.97 16.35
C LEU A 55 -13.73 17.09 17.58
#